data_AF-A0A193LHD5-F1
#
_entry.id   AF-A0A193LHD5-F1
#
_cell.length_a   1.000
_cell.length_b   1.000
_cell.length_c   1.000
_cell.angle_alpha   90.00
_cell.angle_beta   90.00
_cell.angle_gamma   90.00
#
_symmetry.space_group_name_H-M   'P 1'
#
loop_
_entity.id
_entity.type
_entity.pdbx_description
1 polymer ?
#
loop_
_entity_poly.entity_id
_entity_poly.type
_entity_poly.pdbx_seq_one_letter_code
_entity_poly.pdbx_strand_id
1 'polypeptide(L)'
;MDPVMTKELNEIEKSLTQTKKQFLTMAQRATKELDRRRKALSKDLARANKRAQKARADLKKKAERLAKTSAAKANKDLKKQISNLKEVLATARADAAQLRKDLEPVRTDLANARDHLSHALHIDRALKKISKKFSAKPAAKKKAKKKVAKKKVAKKKVAKKKVAKKTATKKKAPVRRKKAASVKVASKKSAAT
;
A
#
# COMPACT_ATOMS: atom_id res chain seq x y z
N MET A 1 -52.07 61.88 82.52
CA MET A 1 -51.53 60.89 81.57
C MET A 1 -52.41 59.66 81.69
N ASP A 2 -53.24 59.40 80.68
CA ASP A 2 -54.26 58.36 80.76
C ASP A 2 -53.63 56.95 80.73
N PRO A 3 -54.06 56.05 81.63
CA PRO A 3 -53.49 54.70 81.75
C PRO A 3 -53.79 53.78 80.56
N VAL A 4 -54.62 54.22 79.61
CA VAL A 4 -54.93 53.50 78.37
C VAL A 4 -53.83 53.76 77.32
N MET A 5 -53.47 55.03 77.10
CA MET A 5 -52.41 55.44 76.17
C MET A 5 -51.04 54.81 76.49
N THR A 6 -50.72 54.64 77.77
CA THR A 6 -49.46 54.02 78.19
C THR A 6 -49.40 52.52 77.92
N LYS A 7 -50.54 51.82 77.84
CA LYS A 7 -50.59 50.38 77.51
C LYS A 7 -50.39 50.15 76.02
N GLU A 8 -51.04 50.95 75.18
CA GLU A 8 -50.91 50.86 73.71
C GLU A 8 -49.47 51.13 73.24
N LEU A 9 -48.82 52.16 73.79
CA LEU A 9 -47.40 52.44 73.53
C LEU A 9 -46.51 51.24 73.88
N ASN A 10 -46.76 50.60 75.02
CA ASN A 10 -45.98 49.48 75.51
C ASN A 10 -46.21 48.20 74.67
N GLU A 11 -47.42 48.00 74.13
CA GLU A 11 -47.72 46.93 73.16
C GLU A 11 -47.02 47.17 71.82
N ILE A 12 -47.00 48.42 71.34
CA ILE A 12 -46.27 48.79 70.12
C ILE A 12 -44.77 48.53 70.31
N GLU A 13 -44.17 48.91 71.44
CA GLU A 13 -42.75 48.64 71.74
C GLU A 13 -42.44 47.13 71.77
N LYS A 14 -43.32 46.31 72.37
CA LYS A 14 -43.18 44.85 72.36
C LYS A 14 -43.28 44.28 70.95
N SER A 15 -44.23 44.75 70.15
CA SER A 15 -44.37 44.31 68.76
C SER A 15 -43.11 44.64 67.95
N LEU A 16 -42.58 45.86 68.10
CA LEU A 16 -41.42 46.35 67.36
C LEU A 16 -40.14 45.60 67.74
N THR A 17 -39.95 45.31 69.04
CA THR A 17 -38.84 44.47 69.51
C THR A 17 -38.94 43.04 69.01
N GLN A 18 -40.16 42.49 68.93
CA GLN A 18 -40.41 41.15 68.39
C GLN A 18 -40.15 41.09 66.88
N THR A 19 -40.60 42.08 66.10
CA THR A 19 -40.33 42.17 64.67
C THR A 19 -38.83 42.31 64.40
N LYS A 20 -38.11 43.13 65.19
CA LYS A 20 -36.65 43.26 65.10
C LYS A 20 -35.93 41.92 65.35
N LYS A 21 -36.33 41.17 66.38
CA LYS A 21 -35.78 39.82 66.65
C LYS A 21 -36.06 38.87 65.49
N GLN A 22 -37.30 38.83 64.98
CA GLN A 22 -37.67 37.99 63.85
C GLN A 22 -36.85 38.33 62.60
N PHE A 23 -36.71 39.62 62.28
CA PHE A 23 -35.90 40.10 61.18
C PHE A 23 -34.44 39.67 61.30
N LEU A 24 -33.80 39.87 62.46
CA LEU A 24 -32.42 39.44 62.69
C LEU A 24 -32.26 37.92 62.56
N THR A 25 -33.23 37.16 63.07
CA THR A 25 -33.20 35.68 62.96
C THR A 25 -33.34 35.23 61.51
N MET A 26 -34.23 35.86 60.74
CA MET A 26 -34.39 35.60 59.31
C MET A 26 -33.13 35.98 58.52
N ALA A 27 -32.55 37.15 58.79
CA ALA A 27 -31.31 37.59 58.16
C ALA A 27 -30.15 36.62 58.45
N GLN A 28 -29.99 36.18 59.71
CA GLN A 28 -28.99 35.18 60.08
C GLN A 28 -29.22 33.81 59.42
N ARG A 29 -30.47 33.40 59.25
CA ARG A 29 -30.81 32.16 58.51
C ARG A 29 -30.47 32.31 57.03
N ALA A 30 -30.82 33.43 56.42
CA ALA A 30 -30.56 33.72 55.03
C ALA A 30 -29.04 33.77 54.73
N THR A 31 -28.24 34.42 55.58
CA THR A 31 -26.77 34.46 55.41
C THR A 31 -26.16 33.06 55.55
N LYS A 32 -26.56 32.29 56.56
CA LYS A 32 -26.09 30.89 56.72
C LYS A 32 -26.44 30.02 55.53
N GLU A 33 -27.63 30.19 54.95
CA GLU A 33 -28.07 29.44 53.78
C GLU A 33 -27.28 29.85 52.52
N LEU A 34 -27.05 31.15 52.31
CA LEU A 34 -26.21 31.65 51.23
C LEU A 34 -24.76 31.14 51.36
N ASP A 35 -24.19 31.09 52.56
CA ASP A 35 -22.87 30.55 52.81
C ASP A 35 -22.78 29.05 52.51
N ARG A 36 -23.80 28.27 52.87
CA ARG A 36 -23.89 26.85 52.53
C ARG A 36 -23.95 26.65 51.01
N ARG A 37 -24.80 27.42 50.31
CA ARG A 37 -24.91 27.39 48.84
C ARG A 37 -23.60 27.79 48.16
N ARG A 38 -22.94 28.85 48.63
CA ARG A 38 -21.61 29.28 48.14
C ARG A 38 -20.59 28.15 48.25
N LYS A 39 -20.52 27.48 49.41
CA LYS A 39 -19.60 26.36 49.64
C LYS A 39 -19.92 25.15 48.75
N ALA A 40 -21.20 24.84 48.56
CA ALA A 40 -21.64 23.76 47.66
C ALA A 40 -21.24 24.06 46.21
N LEU A 41 -21.57 25.24 45.70
CA LEU A 41 -21.21 25.69 44.35
C LEU A 41 -19.69 25.70 44.13
N SER A 42 -18.92 26.16 45.12
CA SER A 42 -17.45 26.13 45.05
C SER A 42 -16.90 24.70 44.90
N LYS A 43 -17.44 23.74 45.66
CA LYS A 43 -17.05 22.33 45.55
C LYS A 43 -17.44 21.74 44.20
N ASP A 44 -18.62 22.08 43.68
CA ASP A 44 -19.08 21.58 42.39
C ASP A 44 -18.29 22.16 41.23
N LEU A 45 -17.93 23.45 41.28
CA LEU A 45 -16.99 24.07 40.34
C LEU A 45 -15.63 23.38 40.37
N ALA A 46 -15.08 23.10 41.55
CA ALA A 46 -13.80 22.40 41.67
C ALA A 46 -13.85 20.98 41.06
N ARG A 47 -14.95 20.25 41.31
CA ARG A 47 -15.19 18.92 40.72
C ARG A 47 -15.35 18.98 39.21
N ALA A 48 -16.12 19.93 38.70
CA ALA A 48 -16.33 20.15 37.27
C ALA A 48 -15.01 20.48 36.57
N ASN A 49 -14.22 21.39 37.13
CA ASN A 49 -12.88 21.74 36.62
C ASN A 49 -11.95 20.53 36.60
N LYS A 50 -11.95 19.70 37.65
CA LYS A 50 -11.14 18.47 37.69
C LYS A 50 -11.59 17.46 36.62
N ARG A 51 -12.89 17.31 36.40
CA ARG A 51 -13.45 16.46 35.32
C ARG A 51 -13.04 16.99 33.94
N ALA A 52 -13.16 18.30 33.72
CA ALA A 52 -12.77 18.93 32.47
C ALA A 52 -11.26 18.77 32.19
N GLN A 53 -10.40 18.93 33.19
CA GLN A 53 -8.96 18.70 33.07
C GLN A 53 -8.64 17.24 32.70
N LYS A 54 -9.28 16.26 33.35
CA LYS A 54 -9.11 14.84 33.02
C LYS A 54 -9.54 14.55 31.58
N ALA A 55 -10.72 15.03 31.18
CA ALA A 55 -11.23 14.86 29.82
C ALA A 55 -10.26 15.45 28.76
N ARG A 56 -9.70 16.64 29.03
CA ARG A 56 -8.67 17.25 28.17
C ARG A 56 -7.41 16.38 28.07
N ALA A 57 -6.92 15.86 29.19
CA ALA A 57 -5.74 14.99 29.22
C ALA A 57 -5.98 13.69 28.45
N ASP A 58 -7.15 13.08 28.59
CA ASP A 58 -7.51 11.85 27.89
C ASP A 58 -7.66 12.08 26.39
N LEU A 59 -8.30 13.18 25.98
CA LEU A 59 -8.39 13.57 24.57
C LEU A 59 -7.00 13.82 23.97
N LYS A 60 -6.12 14.52 24.69
CA LYS A 60 -4.73 14.72 24.26
C LYS A 60 -4.00 13.39 24.06
N LYS A 61 -4.09 12.48 25.04
CA LYS A 61 -3.48 11.14 24.94
C LYS A 61 -4.05 10.33 23.77
N LYS A 62 -5.37 10.38 23.54
CA LYS A 62 -6.02 9.72 22.40
C LYS A 62 -5.54 10.31 21.08
N ALA A 63 -5.45 11.64 20.97
CA ALA A 63 -4.92 12.31 19.78
C ALA A 63 -3.46 11.96 19.51
N GLU A 64 -2.60 11.95 20.53
CA GLU A 64 -1.20 11.52 20.41
C GLU A 64 -1.08 10.05 19.99
N ARG A 65 -1.92 9.17 20.55
CA ARG A 65 -1.97 7.76 20.15
C ARG A 65 -2.37 7.63 18.69
N LEU A 66 -3.48 8.25 18.27
CA LEU A 66 -3.93 8.22 16.87
C LEU A 66 -2.87 8.75 15.90
N ALA A 67 -2.19 9.84 16.25
CA ALA A 67 -1.09 10.38 15.46
C ALA A 67 0.09 9.40 15.34
N LYS A 68 0.41 8.67 16.41
CA LYS A 68 1.50 7.68 16.44
C LYS A 68 1.12 6.35 15.78
N THR A 69 -0.11 5.86 15.96
CA THR A 69 -0.46 4.46 15.68
C THR A 69 -0.95 4.21 14.26
N SER A 70 -1.82 5.04 13.68
CA SER A 70 -2.55 4.56 12.49
C SER A 70 -1.85 4.85 11.16
N ALA A 71 -1.27 6.05 10.99
CA ALA A 71 -0.66 6.42 9.72
C ALA A 71 0.87 6.48 9.79
N ALA A 72 1.43 7.07 10.86
CA ALA A 72 2.87 7.33 10.91
C ALA A 72 3.71 6.05 11.04
N LYS A 73 3.29 5.11 11.91
CA LYS A 73 3.99 3.83 12.10
C LYS A 73 3.86 2.93 10.87
N ALA A 74 2.63 2.75 10.36
CA ALA A 74 2.38 2.01 9.12
C ALA A 74 3.19 2.59 7.94
N ASN A 75 3.25 3.92 7.78
CA ASN A 75 4.06 4.55 6.74
C ASN A 75 5.56 4.33 6.93
N LYS A 76 6.07 4.30 8.17
CA LYS A 76 7.49 3.99 8.44
C LYS A 76 7.81 2.54 8.09
N ASP A 77 6.94 1.61 8.47
CA ASP A 77 7.13 0.18 8.21
C ASP A 77 7.04 -0.11 6.70
N LEU A 78 6.08 0.48 6.00
CA LEU A 78 5.99 0.42 4.54
C LEU A 78 7.24 1.00 3.85
N LYS A 79 7.77 2.14 4.34
CA LYS A 79 9.02 2.71 3.80
C LYS A 79 10.21 1.75 3.98
N LYS A 80 10.34 1.10 5.13
CA LYS A 80 11.38 0.09 5.37
C LYS A 80 11.23 -1.10 4.43
N GLN A 81 10.02 -1.64 4.29
CA GLN A 81 9.73 -2.74 3.36
C GLN A 81 10.08 -2.35 1.91
N ILE A 82 9.70 -1.15 1.48
CA ILE A 82 10.04 -0.63 0.15
C ILE A 82 11.57 -0.52 -0.03
N SER A 83 12.31 -0.08 0.99
CA SER A 83 13.78 -0.01 0.93
C SER A 83 14.40 -1.39 0.77
N ASN A 84 14.00 -2.34 1.62
CA ASN A 84 14.51 -3.72 1.57
C ASN A 84 14.18 -4.37 0.22
N LEU A 85 12.97 -4.18 -0.29
CA LEU A 85 12.59 -4.70 -1.62
C LEU A 85 13.42 -4.07 -2.74
N LYS A 86 13.80 -2.79 -2.65
CA LYS A 86 14.68 -2.17 -3.64
C LYS A 86 16.09 -2.77 -3.61
N GLU A 87 16.62 -3.04 -2.42
CA GLU A 87 17.93 -3.69 -2.26
C GLU A 87 17.92 -5.10 -2.83
N VAL A 88 16.91 -5.92 -2.47
CA VAL A 88 16.73 -7.28 -3.02
C VAL A 88 16.57 -7.26 -4.54
N LEU A 89 15.86 -6.28 -5.09
CA LEU A 89 15.71 -6.15 -6.54
C LEU A 89 17.04 -5.76 -7.20
N ALA A 90 17.83 -4.91 -6.57
CA ALA A 90 19.15 -4.53 -7.06
C ALA A 90 20.10 -5.73 -7.06
N THR A 91 20.15 -6.52 -5.98
CA THR A 91 20.97 -7.74 -5.91
C THR A 91 20.51 -8.76 -6.94
N ALA A 92 19.22 -9.07 -7.02
CA ALA A 92 18.68 -10.00 -8.01
C ALA A 92 18.98 -9.58 -9.46
N ARG A 93 19.01 -8.27 -9.74
CA ARG A 93 19.44 -7.75 -11.06
C ARG A 93 20.93 -7.97 -11.31
N ALA A 94 21.76 -7.76 -10.30
CA ALA A 94 23.20 -8.01 -10.39
C ALA A 94 23.47 -9.51 -10.61
N ASP A 95 22.84 -10.37 -9.83
CA ASP A 95 22.94 -11.83 -9.95
C ASP A 95 22.49 -12.31 -11.33
N ALA A 96 21.34 -11.82 -11.82
CA ALA A 96 20.87 -12.15 -13.16
C ALA A 96 21.83 -11.66 -14.26
N ALA A 97 22.49 -10.52 -14.07
CA ALA A 97 23.50 -10.05 -15.00
C ALA A 97 24.76 -10.93 -14.97
N GLN A 98 25.16 -11.40 -13.79
CA GLN A 98 26.29 -12.31 -13.63
C GLN A 98 26.00 -13.68 -14.26
N LEU A 99 24.85 -14.28 -13.95
CA LEU A 99 24.41 -15.54 -14.56
C LEU A 99 24.36 -15.48 -16.09
N ARG A 100 24.00 -14.33 -16.67
CA ARG A 100 24.07 -14.15 -18.13
C ARG A 100 25.49 -14.21 -18.66
N LYS A 101 26.46 -13.62 -17.95
CA LYS A 101 27.88 -13.69 -18.33
C LYS A 101 28.41 -15.11 -18.20
N ASP A 102 28.10 -15.79 -17.11
CA ASP A 102 28.56 -17.16 -16.84
C ASP A 102 27.95 -18.17 -17.83
N LEU A 103 26.77 -17.88 -18.37
CA LEU A 103 26.08 -18.74 -19.32
C LEU A 103 26.61 -18.62 -20.76
N GLU A 104 27.26 -17.51 -21.13
CA GLU A 104 27.86 -17.34 -22.47
C GLU A 104 28.95 -18.37 -22.83
N PRO A 105 29.96 -18.65 -21.98
CA PRO A 105 30.94 -19.70 -22.29
C PRO A 105 30.27 -21.07 -22.43
N VAL A 106 29.32 -21.41 -21.54
CA VAL A 106 28.57 -22.67 -21.61
C VAL A 106 27.81 -22.80 -22.93
N ARG A 107 27.18 -21.72 -23.42
CA ARG A 107 26.52 -21.71 -24.74
C ARG A 107 27.50 -21.97 -25.88
N THR A 108 28.69 -21.38 -25.79
CA THR A 108 29.74 -21.51 -26.80
C THR A 108 30.30 -22.93 -26.82
N ASP A 109 30.64 -23.48 -25.66
CA ASP A 109 31.13 -24.85 -25.51
C ASP A 109 30.11 -25.87 -26.01
N LEU A 110 28.83 -25.64 -25.73
CA LEU A 110 27.74 -26.49 -26.20
C LEU A 110 27.60 -26.43 -27.73
N ALA A 111 27.79 -25.26 -28.35
CA ALA A 111 27.82 -25.15 -29.82
C ALA A 111 29.00 -25.95 -30.41
N ASN A 112 30.19 -25.78 -29.86
CA ASN A 112 31.39 -26.51 -30.29
C ASN A 112 31.20 -28.03 -30.14
N ALA A 113 30.66 -28.49 -29.00
CA ALA A 113 30.38 -29.90 -28.76
C ALA A 113 29.37 -30.47 -29.78
N ARG A 114 28.35 -29.70 -30.17
CA ARG A 114 27.39 -30.10 -31.22
C ARG A 114 28.05 -30.24 -32.59
N ASP A 115 28.98 -29.36 -32.93
CA ASP A 115 29.73 -29.42 -34.19
C ASP A 115 30.66 -30.64 -34.23
N HIS A 116 31.41 -30.88 -33.15
CA HIS A 116 32.25 -32.08 -33.02
C HIS A 116 31.45 -33.38 -33.10
N LEU A 117 30.31 -33.45 -32.40
CA LEU A 117 29.40 -34.59 -32.48
C LEU A 117 28.91 -34.80 -33.92
N SER A 118 28.54 -33.73 -34.61
CA SER A 118 28.11 -33.80 -36.01
C SER A 118 29.23 -34.35 -36.89
N HIS A 119 30.46 -33.86 -36.76
CA HIS A 119 31.62 -34.39 -37.49
C HIS A 119 31.87 -35.88 -37.19
N ALA A 120 31.85 -36.27 -35.92
CA ALA A 120 32.03 -37.67 -35.51
C ALA A 120 30.96 -38.59 -36.13
N LEU A 121 29.69 -38.16 -36.15
CA LEU A 121 28.60 -38.90 -36.80
C LEU A 121 28.78 -39.01 -38.31
N HIS A 122 29.33 -37.98 -38.98
CA HIS A 122 29.65 -38.06 -40.41
C HIS A 122 30.76 -39.07 -40.69
N ILE A 123 31.81 -39.08 -39.84
CA ILE A 123 32.90 -40.06 -39.93
C ILE A 123 32.36 -41.47 -39.70
N ASP A 124 31.58 -41.70 -38.64
CA ASP A 124 30.98 -43.02 -38.36
C ASP A 124 30.12 -43.51 -39.54
N ARG A 125 29.30 -42.63 -40.13
CA ARG A 125 28.54 -42.97 -41.35
C ARG A 125 29.45 -43.29 -42.55
N ALA A 126 30.56 -42.58 -42.72
CA ALA A 126 31.52 -42.85 -43.78
C ALA A 126 32.22 -44.19 -43.57
N LEU A 127 32.67 -44.47 -42.35
CA LEU A 127 33.27 -45.75 -41.95
C LEU A 127 32.29 -46.92 -42.15
N LYS A 128 31.02 -46.77 -41.75
CA LYS A 128 29.96 -47.76 -42.03
C LYS A 128 29.73 -48.00 -43.51
N LYS A 129 29.83 -46.97 -44.36
CA LYS A 129 29.75 -47.13 -45.83
C LYS A 129 30.97 -47.87 -46.37
N ILE A 130 32.17 -47.55 -45.88
CA ILE A 130 33.42 -48.22 -46.27
C ILE A 130 33.38 -49.69 -45.85
N SER A 131 33.04 -49.99 -44.60
CA SER A 131 32.95 -51.37 -44.11
C SER A 131 31.91 -52.18 -44.90
N LYS A 132 30.76 -51.59 -45.24
CA LYS A 132 29.77 -52.23 -46.12
C LYS A 132 30.29 -52.53 -47.53
N LYS A 133 31.15 -51.66 -48.09
CA LYS A 133 31.80 -51.92 -49.39
C LYS A 133 32.85 -53.03 -49.31
N PHE A 134 33.57 -53.14 -48.19
CA PHE A 134 34.55 -54.20 -47.97
C PHE A 134 33.92 -55.55 -47.61
N SER A 135 32.78 -55.58 -46.92
CA SER A 135 32.03 -56.81 -46.64
C SER A 135 31.17 -57.30 -47.82
N ALA A 136 30.91 -56.44 -48.80
CA ALA A 136 30.30 -56.82 -50.06
C ALA A 136 31.35 -57.52 -50.97
N LYS A 137 31.50 -58.86 -50.83
CA LYS A 137 32.12 -59.71 -51.86
C LYS A 137 31.48 -59.41 -53.23
N PRO A 138 32.23 -59.42 -54.35
CA PRO A 138 31.69 -59.10 -55.66
C PRO A 138 30.67 -60.18 -56.05
N ALA A 139 29.38 -59.86 -55.94
CA ALA A 139 28.35 -60.66 -56.60
C ALA A 139 28.61 -60.59 -58.10
N ALA A 140 28.92 -61.75 -58.69
CA ALA A 140 29.16 -61.92 -60.10
C ALA A 140 28.08 -61.20 -60.93
N LYS A 141 28.53 -60.45 -61.94
CA LYS A 141 27.69 -59.86 -62.97
C LYS A 141 26.78 -60.94 -63.58
N LYS A 142 25.51 -61.00 -63.19
CA LYS A 142 24.49 -61.61 -64.06
C LYS A 142 24.13 -60.60 -65.15
N LYS A 143 24.64 -60.85 -66.35
CA LYS A 143 24.27 -60.13 -67.56
C LYS A 143 22.82 -60.41 -67.95
N ALA A 144 22.16 -59.32 -68.38
CA ALA A 144 21.12 -59.21 -69.39
C ALA A 144 19.71 -59.78 -69.11
N LYS A 145 18.72 -58.88 -69.18
CA LYS A 145 17.79 -58.85 -70.33
C LYS A 145 17.25 -57.43 -70.57
N LYS A 146 17.61 -56.93 -71.75
CA LYS A 146 17.07 -55.76 -72.44
C LYS A 146 15.56 -55.96 -72.66
N LYS A 147 14.71 -55.05 -72.17
CA LYS A 147 13.37 -54.80 -72.75
C LYS A 147 13.14 -53.30 -72.92
N VAL A 148 13.34 -52.91 -74.18
CA VAL A 148 12.70 -51.89 -75.01
C VAL A 148 11.76 -50.89 -74.32
N ALA A 149 12.01 -49.63 -74.67
CA ALA A 149 11.32 -48.41 -74.31
C ALA A 149 9.80 -48.41 -74.54
N LYS A 150 9.06 -47.73 -73.65
CA LYS A 150 7.89 -46.92 -74.02
C LYS A 150 7.97 -45.53 -73.39
N LYS A 151 8.13 -44.57 -74.30
CA LYS A 151 8.08 -43.11 -74.19
C LYS A 151 6.65 -42.65 -73.87
N LYS A 152 6.45 -41.88 -72.79
CA LYS A 152 5.38 -40.87 -72.58
C LYS A 152 5.90 -39.88 -71.51
N VAL A 153 6.49 -38.75 -71.88
CA VAL A 153 5.89 -37.43 -72.21
C VAL A 153 5.03 -36.85 -71.08
N ALA A 154 5.33 -35.57 -70.77
CA ALA A 154 4.59 -34.58 -69.97
C ALA A 154 4.69 -34.76 -68.43
N LYS A 155 4.93 -33.73 -67.61
CA LYS A 155 4.80 -32.29 -67.79
C LYS A 155 5.60 -31.55 -66.70
N LYS A 156 6.29 -30.52 -67.15
CA LYS A 156 6.81 -29.35 -66.43
C LYS A 156 5.69 -28.64 -65.63
N LYS A 157 5.94 -28.37 -64.35
CA LYS A 157 5.37 -27.29 -63.50
C LYS A 157 6.52 -26.94 -62.53
N VAL A 158 7.27 -25.85 -62.59
CA VAL A 158 7.02 -24.40 -62.66
C VAL A 158 5.98 -23.89 -61.64
N ALA A 159 6.50 -22.98 -60.79
CA ALA A 159 5.82 -22.07 -59.86
C ALA A 159 5.40 -22.70 -58.50
N LYS A 160 5.65 -22.11 -57.32
CA LYS A 160 5.79 -20.70 -56.96
C LYS A 160 6.67 -20.48 -55.74
N LYS A 161 7.56 -19.50 -55.88
CA LYS A 161 8.12 -18.64 -54.83
C LYS A 161 7.00 -17.85 -54.13
N LYS A 162 6.94 -17.90 -52.79
CA LYS A 162 6.35 -16.89 -51.89
C LYS A 162 7.14 -16.95 -50.58
N VAL A 163 8.26 -16.24 -50.43
CA VAL A 163 8.35 -14.89 -49.84
C VAL A 163 7.09 -14.45 -49.08
N ALA A 164 7.19 -14.43 -47.75
CA ALA A 164 6.48 -13.48 -46.90
C ALA A 164 7.35 -13.15 -45.68
N LYS A 165 8.26 -12.20 -45.89
CA LYS A 165 8.85 -11.37 -44.84
C LYS A 165 7.81 -10.30 -44.49
N LYS A 166 7.34 -10.27 -43.24
CA LYS A 166 6.78 -9.08 -42.58
C LYS A 166 7.20 -9.14 -41.10
N THR A 167 8.29 -8.48 -40.72
CA THR A 167 8.36 -7.10 -40.21
C THR A 167 7.47 -6.84 -39.01
N ALA A 168 8.16 -6.51 -37.92
CA ALA A 168 7.68 -6.06 -36.63
C ALA A 168 6.60 -4.98 -36.68
N THR A 169 5.75 -4.95 -35.65
CA THR A 169 5.35 -3.68 -35.00
C THR A 169 5.03 -3.91 -33.53
N LYS A 170 5.89 -3.31 -32.69
CA LYS A 170 5.61 -2.89 -31.32
C LYS A 170 4.22 -2.23 -31.24
N LYS A 171 3.36 -2.66 -30.31
CA LYS A 171 2.29 -1.79 -29.81
C LYS A 171 2.68 -1.25 -28.44
N LYS A 172 2.87 0.06 -28.43
CA LYS A 172 3.13 0.93 -27.28
C LYS A 172 1.93 0.96 -26.35
N ALA A 173 2.20 1.13 -25.06
CA ALA A 173 1.26 1.60 -24.06
C ALA A 173 0.68 2.97 -24.42
N PRO A 174 -0.55 3.32 -23.96
CA PRO A 174 -0.97 4.69 -23.81
C PRO A 174 -0.96 5.10 -22.33
N VAL A 175 -0.11 6.07 -22.04
CA VAL A 175 -0.14 6.90 -20.83
C VAL A 175 -1.06 8.09 -21.08
N ARG A 176 -1.88 8.40 -20.05
CA ARG A 176 -2.52 9.68 -19.68
C ARG A 176 -3.66 10.27 -20.52
N ARG A 177 -4.73 10.61 -19.80
CA ARG A 177 -5.34 11.96 -19.86
C ARG A 177 -5.56 12.54 -18.45
N LYS A 178 -5.08 13.76 -18.26
CA LYS A 178 -5.42 14.72 -17.20
C LYS A 178 -6.53 15.66 -17.73
N LYS A 179 -7.43 16.11 -16.84
CA LYS A 179 -7.99 17.49 -16.71
C LYS A 179 -8.97 17.42 -15.51
N ALA A 180 -8.76 18.08 -14.36
CA ALA A 180 -8.72 19.52 -14.02
C ALA A 180 -10.10 20.07 -13.57
N ALA A 181 -10.23 20.36 -12.28
CA ALA A 181 -11.06 21.41 -11.64
C ALA A 181 -10.66 21.41 -10.13
N SER A 182 -9.90 22.36 -9.56
CA SER A 182 -10.19 23.76 -9.22
C SER A 182 -11.44 23.96 -8.35
N VAL A 183 -11.28 23.90 -7.02
CA VAL A 183 -12.06 24.75 -6.09
C VAL A 183 -11.13 25.31 -5.04
N LYS A 184 -11.13 26.64 -4.97
CA LYS A 184 -10.40 27.56 -4.10
C LYS A 184 -11.42 28.17 -3.14
N VAL A 185 -11.25 27.99 -1.84
CA VAL A 185 -11.90 28.80 -0.77
C VAL A 185 -10.90 28.80 0.40
N ALA A 186 -10.01 29.80 0.52
CA ALA A 186 -10.21 31.09 1.18
C ALA A 186 -10.49 30.98 2.70
N SER A 187 -9.42 31.23 3.44
CA SER A 187 -9.28 31.72 4.83
C SER A 187 -10.53 32.24 5.56
N LYS A 188 -10.61 31.95 6.86
CA LYS A 188 -10.87 33.00 7.85
C LYS A 188 -10.11 32.76 9.16
N LYS A 189 -9.26 33.74 9.45
CA LYS A 189 -8.60 34.10 10.71
C LYS A 189 -9.66 34.75 11.64
N SER A 190 -9.63 34.41 12.93
CA SER A 190 -10.10 35.25 14.05
C SER A 190 -9.40 34.69 15.29
N ALA A 191 -8.31 35.26 15.82
CA ALA A 191 -8.16 36.57 16.46
C ALA A 191 -9.09 36.77 17.67
N ALA A 192 -8.44 36.78 18.83
CA ALA A 192 -8.77 37.33 20.14
C ALA A 192 -10.02 38.24 20.26
N THR A 193 -10.82 37.94 21.29
CA THR A 193 -11.11 38.81 22.44
C THR A 193 -11.51 37.93 23.62
#